data_AF-A0A1B0CVW4-F1
#
_entry.id   AF-A0A1B0CVW4-F1
#
_cell.length_a   1.000
_cell.length_b   1.000
_cell.length_c   1.000
_cell.angle_alpha   90.00
_cell.angle_beta   90.00
_cell.angle_gamma   90.00
#
_symmetry.space_group_name_H-M   'P 1'
#
loop_
_entity.id
_entity.type
_entity.pdbx_description
1 polymer ?
#
loop_
_entity_poly.entity_id
_entity_poly.type
_entity_poly.pdbx_seq_one_letter_code
_entity_poly.pdbx_strand_id
1 'polypeptide(L)'
;MRIFLGQILAVILLISGIAGQVEEVMDIFSDCRKSSPDFDKCIQRAFNDLRPLFSVGIPELNVAPFDPHRSPYVEQRRGDARGLGGFRLILTNVSEHGWTNSEVTKYRTDAPNNRIVYSQFFPEKSLEGEYSFKMNALGRPSNTRGVWNLTLYNYSQTTSVTRIGGPGGLLKVRVEIDKIGDMSMHISNFFGGRRVLGEKI
;
A
#
# COMPACT_ATOMS: atom_id res chain seq x y z
N MET A 1 28.71 37.65 -16.43
CA MET A 1 29.00 36.36 -17.09
C MET A 1 28.99 35.16 -16.14
N ARG A 2 29.59 35.22 -14.94
CA ARG A 2 29.61 34.09 -13.97
C ARG A 2 28.22 33.69 -13.42
N ILE A 3 27.30 34.64 -13.25
CA ILE A 3 25.94 34.39 -12.74
C ILE A 3 25.09 33.61 -13.75
N PHE A 4 25.16 33.96 -15.04
CA PHE A 4 24.47 33.26 -16.11
C PHE A 4 24.97 31.82 -16.29
N LEU A 5 26.27 31.59 -16.14
CA LEU A 5 26.86 30.25 -16.25
C LEU A 5 26.39 29.32 -15.12
N GLY A 6 26.26 29.85 -13.89
CA GLY A 6 25.74 29.11 -12.74
C GLY A 6 24.25 28.75 -12.86
N GLN A 7 23.43 29.65 -13.42
CA GLN A 7 22.02 29.35 -13.69
C GLN A 7 21.83 28.32 -14.80
N ILE A 8 22.64 28.39 -15.87
CA ILE A 8 22.62 27.38 -16.94
C ILE A 8 23.05 26.02 -16.40
N LEU A 9 24.10 25.95 -15.56
CA LEU A 9 24.54 24.69 -14.94
C LEU A 9 23.47 24.08 -14.02
N ALA A 10 22.78 24.92 -13.22
CA ALA A 10 21.71 24.46 -12.34
C ALA A 10 20.49 23.94 -13.12
N VAL A 11 20.12 24.59 -14.22
CA VAL A 11 19.05 24.13 -15.12
C VAL A 11 19.44 22.82 -15.80
N ILE A 12 20.68 22.67 -16.25
CA ILE A 12 21.18 21.42 -16.85
C ILE A 12 21.17 20.28 -15.82
N LEU A 13 21.62 20.53 -14.58
CA LEU A 13 21.59 19.56 -13.48
C LEU A 13 20.16 19.11 -13.13
N LEU A 14 19.21 20.04 -13.13
CA LEU A 14 17.78 19.75 -12.94
C LEU A 14 17.22 18.89 -14.09
N ILE A 15 17.60 19.14 -15.34
CA ILE A 15 17.13 18.36 -16.49
C ILE A 15 17.74 16.95 -16.50
N SER A 16 19.01 16.79 -16.11
CA SER A 16 19.67 15.47 -16.04
C SER A 16 19.12 14.57 -14.94
N GLY A 17 18.51 15.11 -13.88
CA GLY A 17 17.85 14.32 -12.83
C GLY A 17 16.51 13.71 -13.27
N ILE A 18 15.86 14.28 -14.29
CA ILE A 18 14.48 13.95 -14.71
C ILE A 18 14.45 12.80 -15.74
N ALA A 19 15.52 12.60 -16.51
CA ALA A 19 15.57 11.53 -17.53
C ALA A 19 15.98 10.16 -16.97
N GLY A 20 16.60 10.10 -15.79
CA GLY A 20 17.24 8.89 -15.27
C GLY A 20 16.29 7.83 -14.70
N GLN A 21 15.14 8.22 -14.12
CA GLN A 21 14.28 7.29 -13.38
C GLN A 21 13.57 6.27 -14.27
N VAL A 22 13.14 6.68 -15.47
CA VAL A 22 12.50 5.75 -16.43
C VAL A 22 13.52 4.75 -16.98
N GLU A 23 14.73 5.22 -17.28
CA GLU A 23 15.83 4.36 -17.74
C GLU A 23 16.21 3.34 -16.67
N GLU A 24 16.33 3.77 -15.40
CA GLU A 24 16.57 2.89 -14.24
C GLU A 24 15.49 1.82 -14.10
N VAL A 25 14.20 2.20 -14.18
CA VAL A 25 13.09 1.24 -14.12
C VAL A 25 13.14 0.25 -15.29
N MET A 26 13.42 0.74 -16.50
CA MET A 26 13.53 -0.14 -17.66
C MET A 26 14.71 -1.10 -17.56
N ASP A 27 15.83 -0.66 -16.98
CA ASP A 27 17.01 -1.48 -16.73
C ASP A 27 16.73 -2.59 -15.71
N ILE A 28 16.03 -2.26 -14.61
CA ILE A 28 15.58 -3.22 -13.58
C ILE A 28 14.80 -4.41 -14.19
N PHE A 29 13.98 -4.15 -15.22
CA PHE A 29 13.17 -5.20 -15.88
C PHE A 29 13.81 -5.78 -17.15
N SER A 30 14.93 -5.23 -17.62
CA SER A 30 15.50 -5.53 -18.94
C SER A 30 15.82 -7.01 -19.15
N ASP A 31 16.25 -7.68 -18.08
CA ASP A 31 16.61 -9.11 -18.09
C ASP A 31 15.40 -10.05 -17.93
N CYS A 32 14.22 -9.52 -17.55
CA CYS A 32 13.04 -10.33 -17.26
C CYS A 32 12.28 -10.74 -18.53
N ARG A 33 12.87 -11.68 -19.27
CA ARG A 33 12.27 -12.22 -20.50
C ARG A 33 11.11 -13.18 -20.17
N LYS A 34 9.91 -12.89 -20.69
CA LYS A 34 8.69 -13.69 -20.46
C LYS A 34 8.82 -15.16 -20.87
N SER A 35 9.65 -15.47 -21.85
CA SER A 35 9.91 -16.84 -22.32
C SER A 35 10.91 -17.61 -21.44
N SER A 36 11.57 -16.93 -20.49
CA SER A 36 12.57 -17.55 -19.62
C SER A 36 11.90 -18.44 -18.56
N PRO A 37 12.44 -19.63 -18.27
CA PRO A 37 11.96 -20.45 -17.16
C PRO A 37 12.12 -19.76 -15.79
N ASP A 38 13.04 -18.80 -15.66
CA ASP A 38 13.26 -18.02 -14.43
C ASP A 38 12.54 -16.66 -14.44
N PHE A 39 11.58 -16.44 -15.35
CA PHE A 39 10.87 -15.16 -15.46
C PHE A 39 10.31 -14.66 -14.12
N ASP A 40 9.62 -15.53 -13.37
CA ASP A 40 9.01 -15.12 -12.09
C ASP A 40 10.05 -14.76 -11.02
N LYS A 41 11.20 -15.45 -10.99
CA LYS A 41 12.31 -15.09 -10.08
C LYS A 41 12.95 -13.78 -10.48
N CYS A 42 13.04 -13.50 -11.78
CA CYS A 42 13.53 -12.21 -12.27
C CYS A 42 12.59 -11.09 -11.83
N ILE A 43 11.28 -11.23 -12.05
CA ILE A 43 10.30 -10.21 -11.64
C ILE A 43 10.29 -10.03 -10.11
N GLN A 44 10.47 -11.10 -9.34
CA GLN A 44 10.64 -11.01 -7.89
C GLN A 44 11.81 -10.08 -7.51
N ARG A 45 12.99 -10.27 -8.14
CA ARG A 45 14.16 -9.42 -7.89
C ARG A 45 13.89 -7.99 -8.31
N ALA A 46 13.34 -7.80 -9.51
CA ALA A 46 12.97 -6.49 -10.02
C ALA A 46 12.03 -5.73 -9.07
N PHE A 47 11.02 -6.40 -8.49
CA PHE A 47 10.14 -5.77 -7.51
C PHE A 47 10.87 -5.31 -6.24
N ASN A 48 11.91 -6.04 -5.82
CA ASN A 48 12.75 -5.64 -4.70
C ASN A 48 13.71 -4.50 -5.09
N ASP A 49 14.21 -4.49 -6.32
CA ASP A 49 15.08 -3.42 -6.82
C ASP A 49 14.33 -2.10 -7.00
N LEU A 50 13.00 -2.13 -7.17
CA LEU A 50 12.13 -0.95 -7.19
C LEU A 50 11.94 -0.26 -5.83
N ARG A 51 12.31 -0.90 -4.71
CA ARG A 51 12.04 -0.38 -3.35
C ARG A 51 12.51 1.06 -3.10
N PRO A 52 13.72 1.49 -3.54
CA PRO A 52 14.17 2.88 -3.37
C PRO A 52 13.21 3.90 -3.99
N LEU A 53 12.54 3.51 -5.09
CA LEU A 53 11.61 4.36 -5.82
C LEU A 53 10.26 4.53 -5.11
N PHE A 54 9.92 3.71 -4.11
CA PHE A 54 8.63 3.85 -3.41
C PHE A 54 8.51 5.17 -2.67
N SER A 55 9.61 5.73 -2.15
CA SER A 55 9.58 7.00 -1.43
C SER A 55 9.49 8.24 -2.34
N VAL A 56 9.91 8.13 -3.60
CA VAL A 56 10.01 9.25 -4.55
C VAL A 56 9.02 9.17 -5.71
N GLY A 57 8.48 7.98 -5.99
CA GLY A 57 7.65 7.71 -7.16
C GLY A 57 8.46 7.65 -8.46
N ILE A 58 7.74 7.61 -9.58
CA ILE A 58 8.27 7.73 -10.95
C ILE A 58 7.35 8.73 -11.67
N PRO A 59 7.54 10.05 -11.48
CA PRO A 59 6.65 11.09 -11.98
C PRO A 59 6.43 11.03 -13.49
N GLU A 60 7.46 10.64 -14.26
CA GLU A 60 7.42 10.50 -15.72
C GLU A 60 6.41 9.44 -16.18
N LEU A 61 6.16 8.43 -15.34
CA LEU A 61 5.16 7.39 -15.56
C LEU A 61 3.84 7.66 -14.82
N ASN A 62 3.67 8.86 -14.25
CA ASN A 62 2.57 9.24 -13.37
C ASN A 62 2.42 8.30 -12.16
N VAL A 63 3.54 7.78 -11.65
CA VAL A 63 3.57 6.99 -10.43
C VAL A 63 3.94 7.91 -9.28
N ALA A 64 2.99 8.20 -8.41
CA ALA A 64 3.25 8.98 -7.20
C ALA A 64 4.10 8.18 -6.20
N PRO A 65 4.78 8.86 -5.26
CA PRO A 65 5.32 8.21 -4.06
C PRO A 65 4.28 7.30 -3.40
N PHE A 66 4.74 6.12 -2.97
CA PHE A 66 3.96 5.08 -2.35
C PHE A 66 4.45 4.72 -0.94
N ASP A 67 5.50 5.38 -0.43
CA ASP A 67 5.92 5.31 0.97
C ASP A 67 6.13 6.73 1.53
N PRO A 68 5.12 7.34 2.18
CA PRO A 68 3.86 6.71 2.55
C PRO A 68 2.87 6.56 1.40
N HIS A 69 2.13 5.45 1.39
CA HIS A 69 0.93 5.31 0.61
C HIS A 69 -0.18 6.12 1.27
N ARG A 70 -0.89 6.94 0.49
CA ARG A 70 -1.97 7.80 1.00
C ARG A 70 -3.29 7.42 0.37
N SER A 71 -4.30 7.21 1.21
CA SER A 71 -5.68 7.03 0.78
C SER A 71 -6.59 8.05 1.47
N PRO A 72 -7.28 8.93 0.73
CA PRO A 72 -8.17 9.91 1.33
C PRO A 72 -9.42 9.27 1.94
N TYR A 73 -9.80 8.07 1.48
CA TYR A 73 -11.05 7.44 1.85
C TYR A 73 -10.99 5.92 1.69
N VAL A 74 -11.32 5.20 2.77
CA VAL A 74 -11.57 3.76 2.77
C VAL A 74 -12.89 3.51 3.48
N GLU A 75 -13.75 2.69 2.88
CA GLU A 75 -15.04 2.33 3.47
C GLU A 75 -15.21 0.82 3.56
N GLN A 76 -15.62 0.36 4.74
CA GLN A 76 -16.03 -1.01 4.98
C GLN A 76 -17.45 -1.03 5.53
N ARG A 77 -18.27 -1.92 4.98
CA ARG A 77 -19.65 -2.16 5.44
C ARG A 77 -19.84 -3.65 5.70
N ARG A 78 -20.57 -3.97 6.76
CA ARG A 78 -21.03 -5.33 7.05
C ARG A 78 -22.52 -5.28 7.40
N GLY A 79 -23.30 -6.14 6.75
CA GLY A 79 -24.75 -6.24 6.98
C GLY A 79 -25.53 -4.98 6.58
N ASP A 80 -26.83 -4.98 6.87
CA ASP A 80 -27.63 -3.75 6.88
C ASP A 80 -27.30 -2.97 8.16
N ALA A 81 -27.01 -1.68 8.05
CA ALA A 81 -26.83 -0.80 9.21
C ALA A 81 -28.07 -0.75 10.13
N ARG A 82 -29.23 -1.24 9.66
CA ARG A 82 -30.46 -1.42 10.45
C ARG A 82 -30.63 -2.82 11.04
N GLY A 83 -29.86 -3.80 10.58
CA GLY A 83 -29.87 -5.18 11.07
C GLY A 83 -29.01 -5.40 12.32
N LEU A 84 -29.19 -6.54 12.99
CA LEU A 84 -28.38 -6.92 14.15
C LEU A 84 -26.91 -7.12 13.75
N GLY A 85 -26.00 -6.33 14.34
CA GLY A 85 -24.56 -6.46 14.11
C GLY A 85 -24.05 -5.79 12.83
N GLY A 86 -24.88 -4.98 12.18
CA GLY A 86 -24.48 -4.18 11.03
C GLY A 86 -23.56 -3.03 11.43
N PHE A 87 -22.52 -2.77 10.62
CA PHE A 87 -21.63 -1.63 10.83
C PHE A 87 -21.17 -0.98 9.53
N ARG A 88 -20.78 0.29 9.66
CA ARG A 88 -20.12 1.11 8.63
C ARG A 88 -18.89 1.75 9.26
N LEU A 89 -17.72 1.40 8.75
CA LEU A 89 -16.44 2.00 9.09
C LEU A 89 -15.97 2.86 7.91
N ILE A 90 -15.66 4.11 8.18
CA ILE A 90 -15.01 5.02 7.24
C ILE A 90 -13.66 5.38 7.83
N LEU A 91 -12.59 5.23 7.05
CA LEU A 91 -11.26 5.72 7.36
C LEU A 91 -10.95 6.86 6.39
N THR A 92 -10.40 7.95 6.91
CA THR A 92 -10.00 9.12 6.12
C THR A 92 -8.58 9.53 6.48
N ASN A 93 -7.91 10.21 5.53
CA ASN A 93 -6.53 10.65 5.69
C ASN A 93 -5.58 9.50 6.07
N VAL A 94 -5.79 8.33 5.45
CA VAL A 94 -4.99 7.14 5.74
C VAL A 94 -3.60 7.34 5.18
N SER A 95 -2.58 7.15 6.03
CA SER A 95 -1.17 7.06 5.63
C SER A 95 -0.64 5.69 6.04
N GLU A 96 0.03 5.02 5.12
CA GLU A 96 0.60 3.68 5.31
C GLU A 96 2.08 3.71 4.95
N HIS A 97 2.93 3.25 5.86
CA HIS A 97 4.38 3.31 5.76
C HIS A 97 5.03 1.91 5.80
N GLY A 98 6.28 1.84 5.37
CA GLY A 98 7.12 0.64 5.50
C GLY A 98 7.31 -0.15 4.19
N TRP A 99 6.77 0.36 3.08
CA TRP A 99 6.92 -0.25 1.76
C TRP A 99 8.38 -0.29 1.29
N THR A 100 9.16 0.76 1.53
CA THR A 100 10.60 0.85 1.20
C THR A 100 11.41 -0.21 1.97
N ASN A 101 10.96 -0.61 3.15
CA ASN A 101 11.60 -1.62 4.00
C ASN A 101 11.04 -3.04 3.79
N SER A 102 10.04 -3.21 2.93
CA SER A 102 9.42 -4.49 2.64
C SER A 102 10.24 -5.35 1.69
N GLU A 103 10.00 -6.66 1.65
CA GLU A 103 10.64 -7.58 0.71
C GLU A 103 9.59 -8.48 0.04
N VAL A 104 9.62 -8.55 -1.29
CA VAL A 104 8.85 -9.54 -2.05
C VAL A 104 9.57 -10.88 -1.98
N THR A 105 8.99 -11.81 -1.22
CA THR A 105 9.58 -13.13 -0.92
C THR A 105 9.15 -14.22 -1.90
N LYS A 106 8.03 -14.01 -2.61
CA LYS A 106 7.55 -14.90 -3.68
C LYS A 106 6.84 -14.09 -4.74
N TYR A 107 6.95 -14.51 -6.00
CA TYR A 107 6.20 -13.94 -7.11
C TYR A 107 5.78 -15.05 -8.08
N ARG A 108 4.58 -14.93 -8.65
CA ARG A 108 4.04 -15.85 -9.66
C ARG A 108 3.20 -15.10 -10.67
N THR A 109 3.48 -15.35 -11.95
CA THR A 109 2.63 -14.89 -13.06
C THR A 109 1.64 -15.98 -13.47
N ASP A 110 0.38 -15.60 -13.60
CA ASP A 110 -0.71 -16.39 -14.17
C ASP A 110 -1.27 -15.62 -15.38
N ALA A 111 -0.50 -15.67 -16.48
CA ALA A 111 -0.77 -14.93 -17.70
C ALA A 111 -2.14 -15.27 -18.34
N PRO A 112 -2.58 -16.56 -18.41
CA PRO A 112 -3.90 -16.89 -18.95
C PRO A 112 -5.07 -16.20 -18.22
N ASN A 113 -4.90 -15.94 -16.93
CA ASN A 113 -5.93 -15.28 -16.11
C ASN A 113 -5.65 -13.79 -15.88
N ASN A 114 -4.69 -13.19 -16.59
CA ASN A 114 -4.25 -11.80 -16.39
C ASN A 114 -4.00 -11.47 -14.91
N ARG A 115 -3.36 -12.40 -14.20
CA ARG A 115 -3.19 -12.35 -12.75
C ARG A 115 -1.71 -12.45 -12.37
N ILE A 116 -1.33 -11.67 -11.38
CA ILE A 116 -0.06 -11.81 -10.67
C ILE A 116 -0.37 -12.09 -9.21
N VAL A 117 0.49 -12.88 -8.57
CA VAL A 117 0.42 -13.16 -7.13
C VAL A 117 1.79 -12.98 -6.54
N TYR A 118 1.91 -12.19 -5.48
CA TYR A 118 3.18 -11.99 -4.80
C TYR A 118 3.00 -12.01 -3.28
N SER A 119 3.97 -12.61 -2.59
CA SER A 119 4.06 -12.59 -1.13
C SER A 119 5.09 -11.55 -0.71
N GLN A 120 4.76 -10.75 0.29
CA GLN A 120 5.57 -9.63 0.74
C GLN A 120 5.69 -9.65 2.27
N PHE A 121 6.92 -9.50 2.73
CA PHE A 121 7.28 -9.40 4.14
C PHE A 121 7.57 -7.95 4.50
N PHE A 122 7.14 -7.54 5.69
CA PHE A 122 7.38 -6.21 6.27
C PHE A 122 7.98 -6.41 7.66
N PRO A 123 9.22 -5.94 7.91
CA PRO A 123 9.78 -5.91 9.26
C PRO A 123 8.91 -5.06 10.20
N GLU A 124 8.49 -3.89 9.71
CA GLU A 124 7.56 -2.97 10.36
C GLU A 124 6.68 -2.34 9.28
N LYS A 125 5.37 -2.29 9.53
CA LYS A 125 4.38 -1.62 8.70
C LYS A 125 3.45 -0.81 9.58
N SER A 126 3.38 0.49 9.38
CA SER A 126 2.51 1.36 10.17
C SER A 126 1.42 1.99 9.32
N LEU A 127 0.25 2.14 9.91
CA LEU A 127 -0.91 2.77 9.31
C LEU A 127 -1.52 3.72 10.33
N GLU A 128 -1.94 4.89 9.88
CA GLU A 128 -2.60 5.88 10.71
C GLU A 128 -3.65 6.66 9.93
N GLY A 129 -4.60 7.23 10.65
CA GLY A 129 -5.59 8.12 10.08
C GLY A 129 -6.72 8.46 11.03
N GLU A 130 -7.80 8.97 10.45
CA GLU A 130 -9.04 9.25 11.15
C GLU A 130 -10.06 8.16 10.88
N TYR A 131 -11.00 7.95 11.80
CA TYR A 131 -12.10 7.00 11.61
C TYR A 131 -13.46 7.58 12.01
N SER A 132 -14.49 7.08 11.34
CA SER A 132 -15.89 7.22 11.74
C SER A 132 -16.54 5.84 11.69
N PHE A 133 -16.92 5.33 12.86
CA PHE A 133 -17.54 4.03 13.01
C PHE A 133 -19.00 4.17 13.43
N LYS A 134 -19.91 3.61 12.64
CA LYS A 134 -21.34 3.52 12.95
C LYS A 134 -21.74 2.06 13.08
N MET A 135 -22.38 1.69 14.18
CA MET A 135 -22.88 0.33 14.42
C MET A 135 -24.30 0.37 14.95
N ASN A 136 -25.11 -0.63 14.59
CA ASN A 136 -26.38 -0.89 15.24
C ASN A 136 -26.31 -2.20 16.01
N ALA A 137 -26.27 -2.10 17.33
CA ALA A 137 -26.31 -3.26 18.22
C ALA A 137 -27.61 -3.21 19.02
N LEU A 138 -28.45 -4.24 18.86
CA LEU A 138 -29.71 -4.39 19.61
C LEU A 138 -30.63 -3.15 19.53
N GLY A 139 -30.70 -2.52 18.35
CA GLY A 139 -31.55 -1.34 18.12
C GLY A 139 -31.00 -0.02 18.69
N ARG A 140 -29.79 -0.02 19.26
CA ARG A 140 -29.11 1.19 19.74
C ARG A 140 -28.04 1.62 18.72
N PRO A 141 -28.23 2.75 18.01
CA PRO A 141 -27.19 3.27 17.14
C PRO A 141 -26.02 3.79 17.99
N SER A 142 -24.81 3.34 17.66
CA SER A 142 -23.56 3.88 18.18
C SER A 142 -22.82 4.57 17.04
N ASN A 143 -22.27 5.74 17.32
CA ASN A 143 -21.45 6.51 16.38
C ASN A 143 -20.23 7.02 17.14
N THR A 144 -19.05 6.54 16.76
CA THR A 144 -17.78 6.96 17.35
C THR A 144 -16.87 7.49 16.27
N ARG A 145 -16.05 8.48 16.63
CA ARG A 145 -15.05 9.10 15.77
C ARG A 145 -13.80 9.37 16.56
N GLY A 146 -12.68 9.30 15.88
CA GLY A 146 -11.39 9.55 16.49
C GLY A 146 -10.26 9.35 15.49
N VAL A 147 -9.07 9.18 16.05
CA VAL A 147 -7.86 8.85 15.32
C VAL A 147 -7.44 7.44 15.69
N TRP A 148 -6.73 6.80 14.79
CA TRP A 148 -6.20 5.47 14.99
C TRP A 148 -4.77 5.38 14.48
N ASN A 149 -3.99 4.53 15.12
CA ASN A 149 -2.73 4.05 14.59
C ASN A 149 -2.67 2.52 14.75
N LEU A 150 -1.93 1.90 13.85
CA LEU A 150 -1.69 0.48 13.82
C LEU A 150 -0.26 0.27 13.35
N THR A 151 0.54 -0.44 14.14
CA THR A 151 1.87 -0.91 13.72
C THR A 151 1.87 -2.43 13.75
N LEU A 152 2.28 -3.04 12.64
CA LEU A 152 2.44 -4.46 12.47
C LEU A 152 3.93 -4.78 12.36
N TYR A 153 4.40 -5.75 13.14
CA TYR A 153 5.78 -6.22 13.11
C TYR A 153 5.87 -7.63 12.55
N ASN A 154 6.93 -7.89 11.78
CA ASN A 154 7.15 -9.17 11.11
C ASN A 154 5.90 -9.66 10.36
N TYR A 155 5.28 -8.74 9.61
CA TYR A 155 4.04 -8.94 8.90
C TYR A 155 4.28 -9.55 7.53
N SER A 156 3.52 -10.58 7.18
CA SER A 156 3.54 -11.20 5.86
C SER A 156 2.15 -11.17 5.24
N GLN A 157 2.09 -10.81 3.97
CA GLN A 157 0.86 -10.83 3.19
C GLN A 157 1.09 -11.41 1.80
N THR A 158 0.04 -12.01 1.24
CA THR A 158 0.00 -12.44 -0.15
C THR A 158 -1.04 -11.61 -0.89
N THR A 159 -0.61 -10.92 -1.95
CA THR A 159 -1.46 -10.07 -2.77
C THR A 159 -1.66 -10.69 -4.14
N SER A 160 -2.91 -10.84 -4.56
CA SER A 160 -3.30 -11.21 -5.91
C SER A 160 -3.88 -10.00 -6.63
N VAL A 161 -3.32 -9.66 -7.78
CA VAL A 161 -3.82 -8.58 -8.65
C VAL A 161 -4.27 -9.21 -9.96
N THR A 162 -5.54 -9.03 -10.30
CA THR A 162 -6.13 -9.52 -11.55
C THR A 162 -6.62 -8.33 -12.37
N ARG A 163 -6.19 -8.22 -13.62
CA ARG A 163 -6.74 -7.23 -14.56
C ARG A 163 -8.04 -7.75 -15.15
N ILE A 164 -9.10 -6.97 -14.99
CA ILE A 164 -10.42 -7.22 -15.58
C ILE A 164 -10.49 -6.45 -16.91
N GLY A 165 -10.64 -7.17 -18.01
CA GLY A 165 -10.66 -6.61 -19.37
C GLY A 165 -9.26 -6.49 -19.99
N GLY A 166 -9.13 -5.61 -20.97
CA GLY A 166 -7.87 -5.38 -21.70
C GLY A 166 -6.94 -4.35 -21.04
N PRO A 167 -5.90 -3.89 -21.77
CA PRO A 167 -5.05 -2.77 -21.32
C PRO A 167 -5.89 -1.57 -20.88
N GLY A 168 -5.57 -0.99 -19.71
CA GLY A 168 -6.38 0.07 -19.10
C GLY A 168 -7.61 -0.39 -18.32
N GLY A 169 -7.92 -1.68 -18.31
CA GLY A 169 -9.01 -2.26 -17.51
C GLY A 169 -8.77 -2.20 -16.00
N LEU A 170 -9.85 -2.39 -15.23
CA LEU A 170 -9.85 -2.34 -13.77
C LEU A 170 -8.94 -3.40 -13.15
N LEU A 171 -8.32 -3.08 -12.02
CA LEU A 171 -7.55 -4.04 -11.24
C LEU A 171 -8.40 -4.52 -10.06
N LYS A 172 -8.63 -5.84 -10.01
CA LYS A 172 -9.16 -6.51 -8.83
C LYS A 172 -7.99 -6.93 -7.95
N VAL A 173 -7.88 -6.31 -6.78
CA VAL A 173 -6.84 -6.61 -5.79
C VAL A 173 -7.45 -7.42 -4.66
N ARG A 174 -6.79 -8.51 -4.28
CA ARG A 174 -7.08 -9.27 -3.07
C ARG A 174 -5.82 -9.35 -2.24
N VAL A 175 -5.91 -8.99 -0.97
CA VAL A 175 -4.83 -9.11 0.00
C VAL A 175 -5.24 -10.15 1.03
N GLU A 176 -4.37 -11.14 1.25
CA GLU A 176 -4.52 -12.19 2.24
C GLU A 176 -3.40 -12.02 3.27
N ILE A 177 -3.76 -12.05 4.56
CA ILE A 177 -2.81 -11.93 5.66
C ILE A 177 -2.25 -13.33 5.94
N ASP A 178 -0.94 -13.50 5.78
CA ASP A 178 -0.28 -14.78 6.00
C ASP A 178 0.18 -14.92 7.46
N LYS A 179 0.75 -13.84 8.03
CA LYS A 179 1.28 -13.82 9.40
C LYS A 179 1.32 -12.39 9.93
N ILE A 180 0.99 -12.23 11.21
CA ILE A 180 1.30 -11.06 12.02
C ILE A 180 2.19 -11.55 13.15
N GLY A 181 3.41 -11.01 13.27
CA GLY A 181 4.32 -11.39 14.35
C GLY A 181 3.94 -10.71 15.66
N ASP A 182 3.88 -9.37 15.64
CA ASP A 182 3.42 -8.55 16.75
C ASP A 182 2.59 -7.36 16.20
N MET A 183 1.77 -6.75 17.05
CA MET A 183 0.86 -5.68 16.67
C MET A 183 0.67 -4.69 17.82
N SER A 184 0.79 -3.40 17.50
CA SER A 184 0.39 -2.30 18.38
C SER A 184 -0.74 -1.52 17.73
N MET A 185 -1.86 -1.33 18.43
CA MET A 185 -3.00 -0.58 17.91
C MET A 185 -3.51 0.41 18.95
N HIS A 186 -3.67 1.66 18.54
CA HIS A 186 -4.36 2.67 19.33
C HIS A 186 -5.58 3.17 18.56
N ILE A 187 -6.73 3.25 19.25
CA ILE A 187 -7.95 3.85 18.71
C ILE A 187 -8.48 4.82 19.78
N SER A 188 -8.50 6.11 19.47
CA SER A 188 -9.07 7.09 20.40
C SER A 188 -10.60 7.01 20.40
N ASN A 189 -11.23 7.33 21.53
CA ASN A 189 -12.70 7.32 21.67
C ASN A 189 -13.41 6.01 21.28
N PHE A 190 -12.70 4.88 21.37
CA PHE A 190 -13.29 3.57 21.18
C PHE A 190 -14.45 3.38 22.18
N PHE A 191 -15.64 3.01 21.67
CA PHE A 191 -16.89 2.94 22.45
C PHE A 191 -17.27 4.19 23.26
N GLY A 192 -16.94 5.39 22.76
CA GLY A 192 -17.30 6.65 23.42
C GLY A 192 -16.49 6.91 24.69
N GLY A 193 -15.24 6.41 24.75
CA GLY A 193 -14.32 6.65 25.87
C GLY A 193 -14.58 5.77 27.10
N ARG A 194 -15.54 4.85 27.04
CA ARG A 194 -15.75 3.85 28.08
C ARG A 194 -14.58 2.87 28.04
N ARG A 195 -13.86 2.73 29.16
CA ARG A 195 -12.84 1.69 29.34
C ARG A 195 -13.51 0.34 29.11
N VAL A 196 -13.15 -0.35 28.02
CA VAL A 196 -13.47 -1.76 27.86
C VAL A 196 -12.53 -2.49 28.81
N LEU A 197 -13.08 -2.93 29.94
CA LEU A 197 -12.37 -3.76 30.90
C LEU A 197 -12.09 -5.11 30.25
N GLY A 198 -10.81 -5.41 30.03
CA GLY A 198 -10.30 -6.72 29.68
C GLY A 198 -10.22 -6.98 28.17
N GLU A 199 -9.05 -6.75 27.58
CA GLU A 199 -8.21 -7.83 27.07
C GLU A 199 -6.89 -7.20 26.61
N LYS A 200 -5.78 -7.84 27.02
CA LYS A 200 -4.52 -7.66 26.32
C LYS A 200 -4.74 -8.24 24.92
N ILE A 201 -4.64 -7.41 23.90
CA ILE A 201 -4.34 -7.87 22.54
C ILE A 201 -2.83 -7.82 22.41
#